data_AF-A0A3D5STK5-F1
#
_entry.id   AF-A0A3D5STK5-F1
#
_cell.length_a   1.000
_cell.length_b   1.000
_cell.length_c   1.000
_cell.angle_alpha   90.00
_cell.angle_beta   90.00
_cell.angle_gamma   90.00
#
_symmetry.space_group_name_H-M   'P 1'
#
loop_
_entity.id
_entity.type
_entity.pdbx_description
1 polymer ?
#
loop_
_entity_poly.entity_id
_entity_poly.type
_entity_poly.pdbx_seq_one_letter_code
_entity_poly.pdbx_strand_id
1 'polypeptide(L)'
;KPTAAEDIFDGRTKDVGAFYGEVVRNGRYHVFGEWKDFQDYLAHKEITFTYTEIGTGPKGETVIYALNKETKKHGRPVALIEQFNRLHQVK
;
A
#
# COMPACT_ATOMS: atom_id res chain seq x y z
N LYS A 1 -8.54 -26.07 -4.89
CA LYS A 1 -8.44 -25.59 -3.49
C LYS A 1 -8.18 -24.09 -3.58
N PRO A 2 -9.00 -23.22 -2.95
CA PRO A 2 -8.73 -21.79 -2.97
C PRO A 2 -7.37 -21.53 -2.31
N THR A 3 -6.63 -20.60 -2.90
CA THR A 3 -5.35 -20.13 -2.41
C THR A 3 -5.56 -19.15 -1.25
N ALA A 4 -4.55 -18.96 -0.41
CA ALA A 4 -4.61 -18.00 0.69
C ALA A 4 -4.98 -16.58 0.20
N ALA A 5 -4.59 -16.22 -1.03
CA ALA A 5 -4.96 -14.96 -1.66
C ALA A 5 -6.48 -14.87 -1.96
N GLU A 6 -7.10 -15.97 -2.40
CA GLU A 6 -8.55 -16.03 -2.67
C GLU A 6 -9.36 -15.95 -1.37
N ASP A 7 -8.92 -16.60 -0.28
CA ASP A 7 -9.61 -16.55 1.02
C ASP A 7 -9.53 -15.18 1.71
N ILE A 8 -8.44 -14.43 1.46
CA ILE A 8 -8.30 -13.02 1.90
C ILE A 8 -9.22 -12.11 1.07
N PHE A 9 -9.25 -12.30 -0.25
CA PHE A 9 -10.10 -11.52 -1.16
C PHE A 9 -11.59 -11.71 -0.87
N ASP A 10 -12.01 -12.95 -0.59
CA ASP A 10 -13.39 -13.32 -0.27
C ASP A 10 -13.82 -12.92 1.16
N GLY A 11 -12.91 -12.31 1.94
CA GLY A 11 -13.20 -11.82 3.30
C GLY A 11 -13.33 -12.93 4.35
N ARG A 12 -12.92 -14.16 4.03
CA ARG A 12 -12.94 -15.31 4.96
C ARG A 12 -11.83 -15.24 6.01
N THR A 13 -10.78 -14.46 5.76
CA THR A 13 -9.71 -14.18 6.73
C THR A 13 -9.68 -12.69 7.09
N LYS A 14 -10.02 -12.36 8.34
CA LYS A 14 -10.00 -10.98 8.87
C LYS A 14 -8.63 -10.53 9.37
N ASP A 15 -7.75 -11.48 9.67
CA ASP A 15 -6.41 -11.22 10.20
C ASP A 15 -5.37 -11.47 9.10
N VAL A 16 -5.23 -10.50 8.21
CA VAL A 16 -4.22 -10.47 7.15
C VAL A 16 -2.87 -10.00 7.71
N GLY A 17 -2.38 -10.59 8.81
CA GLY A 17 -1.11 -10.27 9.48
C GLY A 17 -0.39 -8.99 9.01
N ALA A 18 0.74 -9.14 8.33
CA ALA A 18 1.41 -8.03 7.63
C ALA A 18 0.93 -7.95 6.18
N PHE A 19 -0.10 -7.14 5.91
CA PHE A 19 -0.57 -6.91 4.54
C PHE A 19 0.34 -5.93 3.79
N TYR A 20 0.59 -6.23 2.52
CA TYR A 20 1.25 -5.31 1.60
C TYR A 20 0.60 -5.44 0.23
N GLY A 21 0.13 -4.33 -0.32
CA GLY A 21 -0.43 -4.26 -1.66
C GLY A 21 0.18 -3.08 -2.42
N GLU A 22 0.44 -3.26 -3.72
CA GLU A 22 0.86 -2.17 -4.58
C GLU A 22 0.08 -2.14 -5.90
N VAL A 23 -0.23 -0.93 -6.37
CA VAL A 23 -0.93 -0.70 -7.64
C VAL A 23 -0.13 0.28 -8.48
N VAL A 24 0.39 -0.20 -9.60
CA VAL A 24 1.07 0.65 -10.57
C VAL A 24 0.05 1.20 -11.56
N ARG A 25 -0.13 2.52 -11.55
CA ARG A 25 -1.05 3.20 -12.47
C ARG A 25 -0.44 4.47 -13.00
N ASN A 26 -0.36 4.59 -14.32
CA ASN A 26 0.11 5.80 -15.01
C ASN A 26 1.53 6.24 -14.59
N GLY A 27 2.43 5.26 -14.37
CA GLY A 27 3.81 5.51 -13.92
C GLY A 27 3.92 5.94 -12.45
N ARG A 28 2.90 5.63 -11.63
CA ARG A 28 2.88 5.90 -10.19
C ARG A 28 2.58 4.63 -9.42
N TYR A 29 3.31 4.42 -8.33
CA TYR A 29 3.06 3.32 -7.39
C TYR A 29 2.09 3.79 -6.33
N HIS A 30 1.03 3.03 -6.07
CA HIS A 30 0.15 3.22 -4.93
C HIS A 30 0.37 2.06 -3.98
N VAL A 31 0.94 2.32 -2.81
CA VAL A 31 1.37 1.31 -1.85
C VAL A 31 0.46 1.33 -0.64
N PHE A 32 0.02 0.16 -0.19
CA PHE A 32 -0.96 -0.05 0.86
C PHE A 32 -0.41 -1.01 1.91
N GLY A 33 -0.48 -0.62 3.17
CA GLY A 33 -0.05 -1.45 4.31
C GLY A 33 -1.18 -2.15 5.04
N GLU A 34 -2.43 -1.77 4.77
CA GLU A 34 -3.60 -2.39 5.37
C GLU A 34 -4.54 -2.88 4.27
N TRP A 35 -5.07 -4.09 4.47
CA TRP A 35 -6.06 -4.67 3.57
C TRP A 35 -7.30 -3.79 3.47
N LYS A 36 -7.68 -3.14 4.59
CA LYS A 36 -8.81 -2.22 4.63
C LYS A 36 -8.62 -1.03 3.69
N ASP A 37 -7.48 -0.35 3.75
CA ASP A 37 -7.20 0.78 2.85
C ASP A 37 -7.18 0.36 1.38
N PHE A 38 -6.66 -0.86 1.11
CA PHE A 38 -6.65 -1.41 -0.23
C PHE A 38 -8.07 -1.76 -0.73
N GLN A 39 -8.91 -2.37 0.11
CA GLN A 39 -10.32 -2.65 -0.22
C GLN A 39 -11.11 -1.36 -0.45
N ASP A 40 -10.94 -0.36 0.42
CA ASP A 40 -11.55 0.96 0.28
C ASP A 40 -11.12 1.61 -1.05
N TYR A 41 -9.83 1.52 -1.41
CA TYR A 41 -9.35 1.96 -2.73
C TYR A 41 -9.95 1.16 -3.90
N LEU A 42 -10.11 -0.16 -3.79
CA LEU A 42 -10.71 -0.95 -4.87
C LEU A 42 -12.20 -0.62 -5.04
N ALA A 43 -12.92 -0.39 -3.94
CA ALA A 43 -14.35 -0.10 -3.95
C ALA A 43 -14.66 1.33 -4.40
N HIS A 44 -13.92 2.31 -3.88
CA HIS A 44 -14.20 3.74 -4.09
C HIS A 44 -13.23 4.42 -5.05
N LYS A 45 -12.08 3.81 -5.33
CA LYS A 45 -10.95 4.44 -6.05
C LYS A 45 -10.46 5.73 -5.41
N GLU A 46 -10.77 5.92 -4.13
CA GLU A 46 -10.38 7.07 -3.33
C GLU A 46 -9.60 6.59 -2.11
N ILE A 47 -8.55 7.33 -1.76
CA ILE A 47 -7.79 7.14 -0.54
C ILE A 47 -7.88 8.45 0.22
N THR A 48 -8.42 8.41 1.44
CA THR A 48 -8.66 9.64 2.23
C THR A 48 -7.37 10.28 2.71
N PHE A 49 -6.36 9.47 3.04
CA PHE A 49 -5.06 9.94 3.51
C PHE A 49 -3.96 9.22 2.73
N THR A 50 -3.21 10.00 1.95
CA THR A 50 -2.07 9.51 1.19
C THR A 50 -0.85 10.36 1.48
N TYR A 51 0.30 9.72 1.54
CA TYR A 51 1.60 10.36 1.54
C TYR A 51 2.25 10.16 0.18
N THR A 52 2.48 11.24 -0.56
CA THR A 52 3.05 11.18 -1.91
C THR A 52 4.51 11.61 -1.87
N GLU A 53 5.38 10.75 -2.37
CA GLU A 53 6.78 11.04 -2.62
C GLU A 53 7.03 11.06 -4.13
N ILE A 54 7.62 12.16 -4.61
CA ILE A 54 7.91 12.35 -6.03
C ILE A 54 9.39 12.05 -6.24
N GLY A 55 9.72 11.15 -7.17
CA GLY A 55 11.10 10.83 -7.49
C GLY A 55 11.79 9.85 -6.55
N THR A 56 11.04 9.22 -5.63
CA THR A 56 11.59 8.21 -4.70
C THR A 56 11.44 6.78 -5.18
N GLY A 57 10.73 6.55 -6.29
CA GLY A 57 10.68 5.24 -6.92
C GLY A 57 12.05 4.80 -7.46
N PRO A 58 12.28 3.49 -7.70
CA PRO A 58 13.55 2.93 -8.18
C PRO A 58 14.04 3.56 -9.49
N LYS A 59 13.14 4.13 -10.30
CA LYS A 59 13.45 4.82 -11.56
C LYS A 59 13.11 6.32 -11.54
N GLY A 60 12.97 6.92 -10.36
CA GLY A 60 12.52 8.31 -10.20
C GLY A 60 11.01 8.49 -10.38
N GLU A 61 10.25 7.41 -10.16
CA GLU A 61 8.79 7.41 -10.26
C GLU A 61 8.14 8.01 -9.00
N THR A 62 6.88 8.41 -9.12
CA THR A 62 6.10 8.89 -7.98
C THR A 62 5.53 7.71 -7.20
N VAL A 63 5.73 7.71 -5.89
CA VAL A 63 5.22 6.68 -4.97
C VAL A 63 4.21 7.31 -4.03
N ILE A 64 3.02 6.75 -3.95
CA ILE A 64 1.88 7.22 -3.17
C ILE A 64 1.58 6.14 -2.14
N TYR A 65 1.75 6.45 -0.87
CA TYR A 65 1.53 5.53 0.22
C TYR A 65 0.19 5.83 0.90
N ALA A 66 -0.64 4.82 1.13
CA ALA A 66 -1.84 4.97 1.95
C ALA A 66 -1.45 5.14 3.43
N LEU A 67 -2.03 6.14 4.08
CA LEU A 67 -1.82 6.44 5.50
C LEU A 67 -2.96 5.83 6.32
N ASN A 68 -2.60 4.93 7.24
CA ASN A 68 -3.51 4.44 8.26
C ASN A 68 -3.63 5.41 9.45
N LYS A 69 -4.45 5.08 10.45
CA LYS A 69 -4.68 5.93 11.63
C LYS A 69 -3.42 6.28 12.42
N GLU A 70 -2.44 5.39 12.45
CA GLU A 70 -1.17 5.61 13.17
C GLU A 70 -0.24 6.51 12.35
N THR A 71 0.05 6.12 11.12
CA THR A 71 0.94 6.86 10.22
C THR A 71 0.38 8.23 9.87
N LYS A 72 -0.94 8.40 9.85
CA LYS A 72 -1.59 9.72 9.73
C LYS A 72 -1.22 10.66 10.89
N LYS A 73 -1.09 10.16 12.13
CA LYS A 73 -0.65 10.99 13.27
C LYS A 73 0.79 11.45 13.11
N HIS A 74 1.63 10.59 12.52
CA HIS A 74 3.05 10.89 12.26
C HIS A 74 3.29 11.63 10.94
N GLY A 75 2.30 11.68 10.05
CA GLY A 75 2.38 12.30 8.73
C GLY A 75 3.21 11.53 7.70
N ARG A 76 3.84 10.41 8.07
CA ARG A 76 4.69 9.62 7.17
C ARG A 76 4.62 8.11 7.49
N PRO A 77 4.39 7.22 6.51
CA PRO A 77 4.31 5.79 6.74
C PRO A 77 5.69 5.14 6.60
N VAL A 78 6.58 5.39 7.58
CA VAL A 78 8.00 4.98 7.52
C VAL A 78 8.15 3.47 7.24
N ALA A 79 7.42 2.62 7.98
CA ALA A 79 7.48 1.17 7.79
C ALA A 79 7.10 0.73 6.36
N LEU A 80 6.15 1.43 5.74
CA LEU A 80 5.67 1.13 4.39
C LEU A 80 6.67 1.58 3.32
N ILE A 81 7.26 2.76 3.51
CA ILE A 81 8.35 3.28 2.67
C ILE A 81 9.55 2.32 2.73
N GLU A 82 9.94 1.90 3.93
CA GLU A 82 11.05 0.94 4.08
C GLU A 82 10.73 -0.39 3.41
N GLN A 83 9.49 -0.88 3.51
CA GLN A 83 9.07 -2.11 2.84
C GLN A 83 9.11 -1.96 1.32
N PHE A 84 8.59 -0.85 0.78
CA PHE A 84 8.67 -0.54 -0.64
C PHE A 84 10.13 -0.48 -1.12
N ASN A 85 10.99 0.26 -0.42
CA ASN A 85 12.42 0.38 -0.75
C ASN A 85 13.14 -0.98 -0.70
N ARG A 86 12.80 -1.84 0.26
CA ARG A 86 13.34 -3.21 0.34
C ARG A 86 12.93 -4.06 -0.87
N LEU A 87 11.66 -3.99 -1.29
CA LEU A 87 11.13 -4.76 -2.42
C LEU A 87 11.69 -4.27 -3.76
N HIS A 88 11.82 -2.96 -3.92
CA HIS A 88 12.32 -2.33 -5.13
C HIS A 88 13.84 -2.09 -5.13
N GLN A 89 14.54 -2.56 -4.09
CA GLN A 89 15.98 -2.41 -3.86
C GLN A 89 16.50 -1.00 -4.21
N VAL A 90 15.75 0.03 -3.84
CA VAL A 90 16.15 1.43 -4.06
C VAL A 90 17.38 1.65 -3.17
N LYS A 91 18.57 1.65 -3.79
CA LYS A 91 19.88 1.83 -3.15
C LYS A 91 20.25 3.30 -3.03
#